data_AF-A0A359HJZ0-F1
#
_entry.id   AF-A0A359HJZ0-F1
#
_cell.length_a   1.000
_cell.length_b   1.000
_cell.length_c   1.000
_cell.angle_alpha   90.00
_cell.angle_beta   90.00
_cell.angle_gamma   90.00
#
_symmetry.space_group_name_H-M   'P 1'
#
loop_
_entity.id
_entity.type
_entity.pdbx_description
1 polymer ?
#
loop_
_entity_poly.entity_id
_entity_poly.type
_entity_poly.pdbx_seq_one_letter_code
_entity_poly.pdbx_strand_id
1 'polypeptide(L)'
;MSKFDHFDSQKQKSKQKGPHPIWRGIGCLMIIIIPIMAYAAADLFLQAAPGMGLFPQAADIYQNIDLKYFVLPFSLGEAIFTVFFAILGFLIFSFLYTFVYRVAGPPKYGPTDAPPPKPVKKKRR
;
A
#
# COMPACT_ATOMS: atom_id res chain seq x y z
N MET A 1 43.77 -16.13 31.24
CA MET A 1 43.35 -14.77 31.66
C MET A 1 42.35 -14.25 30.63
N SER A 2 41.05 -14.39 30.89
CA SER A 2 39.96 -13.99 29.98
C SER A 2 38.83 -13.30 30.76
N LYS A 3 39.14 -12.19 31.43
CA LYS A 3 38.19 -11.49 32.31
C LYS A 3 37.46 -10.32 31.64
N PHE A 4 37.73 -10.05 30.35
CA PHE A 4 37.22 -8.86 29.64
C PHE A 4 36.52 -9.16 28.30
N ASP A 5 36.14 -10.41 28.02
CA ASP A 5 35.44 -10.81 26.79
C ASP A 5 33.90 -10.66 26.86
N HIS A 6 33.37 -10.00 27.90
CA HIS A 6 31.92 -9.91 28.14
C HIS A 6 31.30 -8.53 27.89
N PHE A 7 32.03 -7.61 27.26
CA PHE A 7 31.54 -6.26 26.97
C PHE A 7 31.25 -5.97 25.50
N ASP A 8 31.41 -6.96 24.60
CA ASP A 8 31.13 -6.75 23.19
C ASP A 8 29.93 -7.58 22.73
N SER A 9 29.01 -6.91 22.04
CA SER A 9 27.85 -7.50 21.34
C SER A 9 26.54 -7.70 22.10
N GLN A 10 26.26 -6.91 23.14
CA GLN A 10 24.94 -6.27 23.13
C GLN A 10 25.05 -5.01 22.28
N LYS A 11 25.23 -5.20 20.96
CA LYS A 11 24.87 -4.18 19.97
C LYS A 11 23.42 -3.86 20.28
N GLN A 12 23.22 -2.76 20.99
CA GLN A 12 21.96 -2.09 21.15
C GLN A 12 21.43 -1.98 19.73
N LYS A 13 20.53 -2.90 19.34
CA LYS A 13 19.82 -2.79 18.08
C LYS A 13 19.22 -1.41 18.18
N SER A 14 19.76 -0.46 17.42
CA SER A 14 19.21 0.88 17.38
C SER A 14 17.72 0.65 17.22
N LYS A 15 16.94 1.13 18.20
CA LYS A 15 15.49 1.05 18.15
C LYS A 15 15.17 1.71 16.82
N GLN A 16 14.96 0.92 15.77
CA GLN A 16 14.50 1.42 14.50
C GLN A 16 13.19 2.06 14.89
N LYS A 17 13.21 3.39 15.01
CA LYS A 17 12.02 4.15 15.30
C LYS A 17 11.08 3.70 14.20
N GLY A 18 9.99 3.04 14.58
CA GLY A 18 9.04 2.52 13.62
C GLY A 18 8.61 3.63 12.67
N PRO A 19 7.94 3.29 11.55
CA PRO A 19 7.43 4.27 10.61
C PRO A 19 6.77 5.42 11.37
N HIS A 20 7.23 6.65 11.11
CA HIS A 20 6.85 7.81 11.89
C HIS A 20 5.30 7.94 11.89
N PRO A 21 4.64 8.24 13.03
CA PRO A 21 3.20 8.06 13.22
C PRO A 21 2.31 8.73 12.17
N ILE A 22 2.75 9.84 11.57
CA ILE A 22 2.09 10.51 10.43
C ILE A 22 1.90 9.56 9.23
N TRP A 23 2.88 8.70 8.97
CA TRP A 23 2.84 7.73 7.86
C TRP A 23 1.86 6.57 8.11
N ARG A 24 1.48 6.32 9.37
CA ARG A 24 0.38 5.41 9.71
C ARG A 24 -0.98 6.06 9.47
N GLY A 25 -1.09 7.37 9.71
CA GLY A 25 -2.32 8.14 9.50
C GLY A 25 -2.75 8.23 8.04
N ILE A 26 -1.80 8.43 7.11
CA ILE A 26 -2.10 8.50 5.67
C ILE A 26 -2.74 7.20 5.16
N GLY A 27 -2.22 6.04 5.59
CA GLY A 27 -2.76 4.74 5.17
C GLY A 27 -4.17 4.47 5.69
N CYS A 28 -4.45 4.89 6.92
CA CYS A 28 -5.78 4.80 7.51
C CYS A 28 -6.80 5.65 6.71
N LEU A 29 -6.43 6.88 6.37
CA LEU A 29 -7.27 7.76 5.57
C LEU A 29 -7.50 7.21 4.16
N MET A 30 -6.49 6.60 3.54
CA MET A 30 -6.62 5.97 2.23
C MET A 30 -7.59 4.78 2.21
N ILE A 31 -7.69 4.01 3.29
CA ILE A 31 -8.65 2.90 3.40
C ILE A 31 -10.10 3.39 3.30
N ILE A 32 -10.38 4.64 3.67
CA ILE A 32 -11.71 5.23 3.58
C ILE A 32 -11.91 5.92 2.22
N ILE A 33 -10.93 6.72 1.79
CA ILE A 33 -11.07 7.52 0.57
C ILE A 33 -11.05 6.66 -0.69
N ILE A 34 -10.19 5.64 -0.76
CA ILE A 34 -10.02 4.84 -1.97
C ILE A 34 -11.31 4.08 -2.34
N PRO A 35 -12.01 3.38 -1.43
CA PRO A 35 -13.26 2.71 -1.78
C PRO A 35 -14.34 3.66 -2.31
N ILE A 36 -14.45 4.86 -1.73
CA ILE A 36 -15.42 5.87 -2.15
C ILE A 36 -15.10 6.34 -3.58
N MET A 37 -13.84 6.69 -3.83
CA MET A 37 -13.38 7.12 -5.15
C MET A 37 -13.47 6.00 -6.19
N ALA A 38 -13.16 4.76 -5.80
CA ALA A 38 -13.22 3.60 -6.67
C ALA A 38 -14.65 3.27 -7.09
N TYR A 39 -15.62 3.42 -6.18
CA TYR A 39 -17.04 3.25 -6.51
C TYR A 39 -17.51 4.30 -7.51
N ALA A 40 -17.21 5.58 -7.25
CA ALA A 40 -17.55 6.66 -8.18
C ALA A 40 -16.90 6.49 -9.55
N ALA A 41 -15.64 6.02 -9.59
CA ALA A 41 -14.95 5.72 -10.84
C ALA A 41 -15.58 4.53 -11.58
N ALA A 42 -16.01 3.49 -10.87
CA ALA A 42 -16.68 2.33 -11.46
C ALA A 42 -18.02 2.71 -12.09
N ASP A 43 -18.82 3.51 -11.40
CA ASP A 43 -20.10 4.00 -11.90
C ASP A 43 -19.92 4.86 -13.17
N LEU A 44 -19.03 5.84 -13.14
CA LEU A 44 -18.71 6.66 -14.31
C LEU A 44 -18.16 5.84 -15.48
N PHE A 45 -17.33 4.83 -15.20
CA PHE A 45 -16.77 3.97 -16.24
C PHE A 45 -17.86 3.13 -16.92
N LEU A 46 -18.78 2.55 -16.14
CA LEU A 46 -19.89 1.77 -16.67
C LEU A 46 -20.88 2.63 -17.46
N GLN A 47 -21.16 3.85 -17.01
CA GLN A 47 -21.99 4.79 -17.76
C GLN A 47 -21.34 5.23 -19.08
N ALA A 48 -20.01 5.37 -19.11
CA ALA A 48 -19.28 5.82 -20.30
C ALA A 48 -18.95 4.69 -21.30
N ALA A 49 -18.90 3.43 -20.83
CA ALA A 49 -18.51 2.27 -21.64
C ALA A 49 -19.38 2.05 -22.90
N PRO A 50 -20.73 2.12 -22.84
CA PRO A 50 -21.57 1.96 -24.02
C PRO A 50 -21.29 2.99 -25.11
N GLY A 51 -20.99 4.24 -24.73
CA GLY A 51 -20.63 5.32 -25.66
C GLY A 51 -19.30 5.11 -26.37
N MET A 52 -18.41 4.29 -25.80
CA MET A 52 -17.12 3.90 -26.39
C MET A 52 -17.21 2.59 -27.19
N GLY A 53 -18.39 2.00 -27.31
CA GLY A 53 -18.59 0.67 -27.92
C GLY A 53 -18.00 -0.47 -27.08
N LEU A 54 -17.58 -0.19 -25.85
CA LEU A 54 -17.11 -1.16 -24.88
C LEU A 54 -18.33 -1.75 -24.17
N PHE A 55 -18.54 -3.06 -24.30
CA PHE A 55 -19.65 -3.81 -23.69
C PHE A 55 -21.06 -3.32 -24.10
N PRO A 56 -21.40 -3.39 -25.41
CA PRO A 56 -22.63 -2.79 -25.93
C PRO A 56 -23.93 -3.35 -25.33
N GLN A 57 -23.95 -4.60 -24.83
CA GLN A 57 -25.18 -5.28 -24.39
C GLN A 57 -24.93 -6.34 -23.29
N ALA A 58 -24.03 -6.10 -22.35
CA ALA A 58 -23.86 -7.04 -21.25
C ALA A 58 -24.95 -6.78 -20.18
N ALA A 59 -26.19 -7.21 -20.44
CA ALA A 59 -27.29 -7.16 -19.47
C ALA A 59 -26.89 -7.80 -18.14
N ASP A 60 -26.01 -8.81 -18.18
CA ASP A 60 -25.45 -9.50 -17.02
C ASP A 60 -24.58 -8.61 -16.12
N ILE A 61 -23.94 -7.56 -16.68
CA ILE A 61 -23.11 -6.62 -15.91
C ILE A 61 -23.99 -5.70 -15.06
N TYR A 62 -25.18 -5.35 -15.55
CA TYR A 62 -26.15 -4.46 -14.90
C TYR A 62 -27.20 -5.21 -14.08
N GLN A 63 -27.15 -6.55 -14.03
CA GLN A 63 -28.05 -7.30 -13.17
C GLN A 63 -27.74 -6.98 -11.71
N ASN A 64 -28.75 -6.49 -11.01
CA ASN A 64 -28.74 -6.35 -9.56
C ASN A 64 -28.69 -7.74 -8.93
N ILE A 65 -27.92 -7.86 -7.85
CA ILE A 65 -27.83 -9.10 -7.09
C ILE A 65 -29.10 -9.24 -6.27
N ASP A 66 -30.03 -10.06 -6.76
CA ASP A 66 -31.25 -10.40 -6.05
C ASP A 66 -30.99 -11.62 -5.15
N LEU A 67 -30.61 -11.37 -3.89
CA LEU A 67 -30.63 -12.42 -2.88
C LEU A 67 -32.08 -12.54 -2.39
N LYS A 68 -32.55 -13.77 -2.20
CA LYS A 68 -33.94 -14.12 -1.80
C LYS A 68 -34.54 -13.29 -0.63
N TYR A 69 -33.72 -12.61 0.16
CA TYR A 69 -34.12 -11.77 1.28
C TYR A 69 -33.50 -10.36 1.27
N PHE A 70 -32.66 -10.03 0.29
CA PHE A 70 -31.94 -8.75 0.24
C PHE A 70 -31.58 -8.36 -1.20
N VAL A 71 -32.22 -7.31 -1.70
CA VAL A 71 -31.84 -6.69 -2.98
C VAL A 71 -30.72 -5.69 -2.69
N LEU A 72 -29.51 -5.97 -3.19
CA LEU A 72 -28.41 -5.00 -3.12
C LEU A 72 -28.64 -3.94 -4.20
N PRO A 73 -28.52 -2.63 -3.89
CA PRO A 73 -28.72 -1.55 -4.85
C PRO A 73 -27.55 -1.37 -5.84
N PHE A 74 -26.61 -2.31 -5.88
CA PHE A 74 -25.44 -2.28 -6.75
C PHE A 74 -25.40 -3.51 -7.64
N SER A 75 -24.94 -3.30 -8.88
CA SER A 75 -24.79 -4.35 -9.88
C SER A 75 -23.49 -5.16 -9.65
N LEU A 76 -23.44 -6.40 -10.18
CA LEU A 76 -22.20 -7.19 -10.16
C LEU A 76 -21.06 -6.49 -10.90
N GLY A 77 -21.39 -5.81 -12.00
CA GLY A 77 -20.45 -4.98 -12.75
C GLY A 77 -19.81 -3.91 -11.88
N GLU A 78 -20.63 -3.09 -11.22
CA GLU A 78 -20.15 -2.05 -10.33
C GLU A 78 -19.23 -2.62 -9.24
N ALA A 79 -19.61 -3.74 -8.62
CA ALA A 79 -18.80 -4.35 -7.57
C ALA A 79 -17.42 -4.80 -8.08
N ILE A 80 -17.36 -5.48 -9.23
CA ILE A 80 -16.11 -5.97 -9.83
C ILE A 80 -15.22 -4.79 -10.23
N PHE A 81 -15.76 -3.79 -10.92
CA PHE A 81 -15.00 -2.62 -11.33
C PHE A 81 -14.57 -1.77 -10.14
N THR A 82 -15.39 -1.65 -9.09
CA THR A 82 -15.00 -0.98 -7.85
C THR A 82 -13.80 -1.65 -7.21
N VAL A 83 -13.78 -2.97 -7.10
CA VAL A 83 -12.62 -3.72 -6.58
C VAL A 83 -11.41 -3.52 -7.48
N PHE A 84 -11.58 -3.58 -8.79
CA PHE A 84 -10.51 -3.32 -9.75
C PHE A 84 -9.91 -1.91 -9.59
N PHE A 85 -10.74 -0.87 -9.58
CA PHE A 85 -10.29 0.52 -9.39
C PHE A 85 -9.73 0.76 -8.00
N ALA A 86 -10.22 0.08 -6.96
CA ALA A 86 -9.64 0.15 -5.62
C ALA A 86 -8.22 -0.42 -5.61
N ILE A 87 -8.00 -1.61 -6.19
CA ILE A 87 -6.67 -2.21 -6.32
C ILE A 87 -5.75 -1.29 -7.13
N LEU A 88 -6.22 -0.78 -8.26
CA LEU A 88 -5.48 0.14 -9.11
C LEU A 88 -5.11 1.43 -8.34
N GLY A 89 -6.05 2.01 -7.60
CA GLY A 89 -5.84 3.18 -6.76
C GLY A 89 -4.78 2.92 -5.70
N PHE A 90 -4.89 1.80 -4.96
CA PHE A 90 -3.88 1.41 -3.98
C PHE A 90 -2.49 1.23 -4.60
N LEU A 91 -2.40 0.63 -5.79
CA LEU A 91 -1.13 0.47 -6.50
C LEU A 91 -0.51 1.82 -6.87
N ILE A 92 -1.30 2.73 -7.46
CA ILE A 92 -0.84 4.07 -7.85
C ILE A 92 -0.35 4.84 -6.62
N PHE A 93 -1.14 4.89 -5.55
CA PHE A 93 -0.74 5.60 -4.35
C PHE A 93 0.45 4.96 -3.64
N SER A 94 0.56 3.62 -3.62
CA SER A 94 1.73 2.93 -3.10
C SER A 94 2.99 3.31 -3.88
N PHE A 95 2.90 3.35 -5.21
CA PHE A 95 4.00 3.79 -6.05
C PHE A 95 4.39 5.25 -5.77
N LEU A 96 3.42 6.16 -5.76
CA LEU A 96 3.63 7.57 -5.42
C LEU A 96 4.27 7.73 -4.04
N TYR A 97 3.80 6.99 -3.05
CA TYR A 97 4.34 6.98 -1.70
C TYR A 97 5.82 6.59 -1.69
N THR A 98 6.18 5.49 -2.38
CA THR A 98 7.59 5.05 -2.43
C THR A 98 8.47 6.07 -3.15
N PHE A 99 7.94 6.72 -4.17
CA PHE A 99 8.63 7.78 -4.90
C PHE A 99 8.89 8.98 -4.00
N VAL A 100 7.87 9.47 -3.28
CA VAL A 100 8.02 10.57 -2.32
C VAL A 100 9.01 10.21 -1.21
N TYR A 101 8.92 9.00 -0.66
CA TYR A 101 9.87 8.53 0.36
C TYR A 101 11.30 8.44 -0.15
N ARG A 102 11.49 8.12 -1.42
CA ARG A 102 12.81 8.06 -2.03
C ARG A 102 13.44 9.44 -2.18
N VAL A 103 12.63 10.47 -2.45
CA VAL A 103 13.11 11.84 -2.69
C VAL A 103 13.23 12.63 -1.39
N ALA A 104 12.21 12.59 -0.53
CA ALA A 104 12.11 13.37 0.69
C ALA A 104 12.45 12.58 1.96
N GLY A 105 12.85 11.31 1.83
CA GLY A 105 13.19 10.45 2.95
C GLY A 105 14.44 10.93 3.69
N PRO A 106 14.46 10.82 5.04
CA PRO A 106 15.63 11.18 5.82
C PRO A 106 16.84 10.31 5.44
N PRO A 107 18.07 10.84 5.58
CA PRO A 107 19.28 10.07 5.38
C PRO A 107 19.33 8.87 6.34
N LYS A 108 19.93 7.76 5.87
CA LYS A 108 20.02 6.49 6.64
C LYS A 108 20.78 6.62 7.96
N TYR A 109 21.62 7.64 8.10
CA TYR A 109 22.43 7.89 9.29
C TYR A 109 22.04 9.24 9.88
N GLY A 110 21.82 9.27 11.19
CA GLY A 110 21.71 10.52 11.92
C GLY A 110 23.04 11.27 11.96
N PRO A 111 23.04 12.56 12.35
CA PRO A 111 24.26 13.37 12.43
C PRO A 111 25.31 12.82 13.42
N THR A 112 24.90 11.99 14.36
CA THR A 112 25.77 11.35 15.37
C THR A 112 26.01 9.85 15.11
N ASP A 113 25.45 9.27 14.04
CA ASP A 113 25.57 7.83 13.79
C ASP A 113 26.84 7.51 12.99
N ALA A 114 27.70 6.67 13.54
CA ALA A 114 28.84 6.10 12.81
C ALA A 114 28.38 4.96 11.89
N PRO A 115 28.95 4.82 10.67
CA PRO A 115 28.63 3.72 9.79
C PRO A 115 29.00 2.37 10.44
N PRO A 116 28.26 1.28 10.15
CA PRO A 116 28.52 -0.02 10.76
C PRO A 116 29.94 -0.48 10.40
N PRO A 117 30.68 -1.07 11.36
CA PRO A 117 32.02 -1.58 11.10
C PRO A 117 31.96 -2.65 10.01
N LYS A 118 32.81 -2.51 9.00
CA LYS A 118 32.90 -3.47 7.89
C LYS A 118 33.25 -4.86 8.47
N PRO A 119 32.55 -5.94 8.08
CA PRO A 119 32.88 -7.27 8.56
C PRO A 119 34.29 -7.63 8.08
N VAL A 120 35.21 -7.84 9.01
CA VAL A 120 36.55 -8.35 8.69
C VAL A 120 36.36 -9.78 8.18
N LYS A 121 36.68 -10.02 6.90
CA LYS A 121 36.66 -11.37 6.33
C LYS A 121 37.70 -12.20 7.08
N LYS A 122 37.24 -13.13 7.94
CA LYS A 122 38.13 -14.05 8.64
C LYS A 122 38.77 -14.98 7.60
N LYS A 123 40.08 -14.84 7.37
CA LYS A 123 40.84 -15.75 6.50
C LYS A 123 40.79 -17.14 7.15
N ARG A 124 40.03 -18.07 6.55
CA ARG A 124 40.07 -19.49 6.93
C ARG A 124 41.47 -20.00 6.55
N ARG A 125 42.25 -20.44 7.54
CA ARG A 125 43.46 -21.24 7.36
C ARG A 125 43.06 -22.70 7.30
#